data_AF-A0A3D1ALN1-F1
#
_entry.id   AF-A0A3D1ALN1-F1
#
_cell.length_a   1.000
_cell.length_b   1.000
_cell.length_c   1.000
_cell.angle_alpha   90.00
_cell.angle_beta   90.00
_cell.angle_gamma   90.00
#
_symmetry.space_group_name_H-M   'P 1'
#
loop_
_entity.id
_entity.type
_entity.pdbx_description
1 polymer ?
#
loop_
_entity_poly.entity_id
_entity_poly.type
_entity_poly.pdbx_seq_one_letter_code
_entity_poly.pdbx_strand_id
1 'polypeptide(L)'
;MTAKTKDGKTVFNQQKIYMPQSPAKGRGDKMVYGPHRKSGMLRDTTLQPGQTRAETFEIKFPYEDMDKDGKKIRNVMAKELDVVVSLWHLPAGGELDKLEAGKGKFLFHESSRRVTVK
;
A
#
# COMPACT_ATOMS: atom_id res chain seq x y z
N MET A 1 -2.36 -2.37 -0.75
CA MET A 1 -1.89 -3.75 -1.02
C MET A 1 -2.50 -4.65 0.04
N THR A 2 -3.09 -5.75 -0.38
CA THR A 2 -3.64 -6.77 0.51
C THR A 2 -3.08 -8.14 0.15
N ALA A 3 -2.86 -8.99 1.16
CA ALA A 3 -2.52 -10.39 0.94
C ALA A 3 -3.52 -11.28 1.69
N LYS A 4 -4.03 -12.31 1.01
CA LYS A 4 -5.01 -13.25 1.52
C LYS A 4 -4.50 -14.69 1.42
N THR A 5 -4.85 -15.53 2.38
CA THR A 5 -4.65 -16.99 2.27
C THR A 5 -5.71 -17.61 1.35
N LYS A 6 -5.53 -18.87 0.95
CA LYS A 6 -6.54 -19.63 0.19
C LYS A 6 -7.91 -19.63 0.85
N ASP A 7 -7.95 -19.61 2.18
CA ASP A 7 -9.18 -19.59 2.98
C ASP A 7 -9.85 -18.20 2.99
N GLY A 8 -9.35 -17.24 2.21
CA GLY A 8 -9.88 -15.89 2.11
C GLY A 8 -9.51 -14.96 3.27
N LYS A 9 -8.76 -15.45 4.27
CA LYS A 9 -8.34 -14.65 5.43
C LYS A 9 -7.28 -13.63 5.01
N THR A 10 -7.56 -12.35 5.25
CA THR A 10 -6.58 -11.27 5.04
C THR A 10 -5.47 -11.39 6.10
N VAL A 11 -4.24 -11.65 5.65
CA VAL A 11 -3.05 -11.74 6.50
C VAL A 11 -2.22 -10.48 6.50
N PHE A 12 -2.43 -9.62 5.50
CA PHE A 12 -1.69 -8.36 5.37
C PHE A 12 -2.54 -7.30 4.69
N ASN A 13 -2.49 -6.08 5.21
CA ASN A 13 -3.04 -4.89 4.59
C ASN A 13 -2.11 -3.70 4.86
N GLN A 14 -1.54 -3.14 3.80
CA GLN A 14 -0.73 -1.93 3.89
C GLN A 14 -1.14 -0.95 2.79
N GLN A 15 -1.21 0.33 3.17
CA GLN A 15 -1.50 1.43 2.28
C GLN A 15 -0.32 2.42 2.29
N LYS A 16 0.01 2.93 1.11
CA LYS A 16 0.94 4.05 0.92
C LYS A 16 0.19 5.14 0.17
N ILE A 17 0.31 6.37 0.63
CA ILE A 17 -0.39 7.53 0.07
C ILE A 17 0.60 8.32 -0.76
N TYR A 18 0.27 8.53 -2.04
CA TYR A 18 0.96 9.47 -2.90
C TYR A 18 0.18 10.78 -2.96
N MET A 19 0.89 11.90 -2.93
CA MET A 19 0.29 13.21 -3.13
C MET A 19 0.61 13.69 -4.55
N PRO A 20 -0.28 14.42 -5.24
CA PRO A 20 0.12 15.10 -6.47
C PRO A 20 1.24 16.11 -6.17
N GLN A 21 2.12 16.36 -7.15
CA GLN A 21 3.19 17.34 -6.98
C GLN A 21 2.60 18.73 -6.75
N SER A 22 2.98 19.36 -5.64
CA SER A 22 2.69 20.78 -5.43
C SER A 22 3.35 21.59 -6.55
N PRO A 23 2.59 22.37 -7.34
CA PRO A 23 3.13 23.14 -8.45
C PRO A 23 4.13 24.21 -7.97
N ALA A 24 3.91 24.74 -6.77
CA ALA A 24 4.77 25.76 -6.19
C ALA A 24 6.03 25.20 -5.51
N LYS A 25 6.12 23.88 -5.25
CA LYS A 25 7.19 23.23 -4.45
C LYS A 25 7.53 23.95 -3.13
N GLY A 26 6.61 24.75 -2.58
CA GLY A 26 6.89 25.64 -1.45
C GLY A 26 7.93 26.75 -1.72
N ARG A 27 8.32 26.97 -2.98
CA ARG A 27 9.32 27.97 -3.45
C ARG A 27 8.71 29.19 -4.14
N GLY A 28 7.39 29.31 -4.13
CA GLY A 28 6.72 30.52 -4.59
C GLY A 28 6.91 31.68 -3.62
N ASP A 29 6.76 32.89 -4.13
CA ASP A 29 6.70 34.16 -3.41
C ASP A 29 5.41 34.34 -2.59
N LYS A 30 4.38 33.53 -2.85
CA LYS A 30 3.11 33.54 -2.10
C LYS A 30 3.12 32.56 -0.92
N MET A 31 2.73 33.07 0.25
CA MET A 31 2.48 32.22 1.41
C MET A 31 1.25 31.34 1.18
N VAL A 32 1.49 30.04 0.96
CA VAL A 32 0.42 29.08 0.74
C VAL A 32 0.13 28.28 2.02
N TYR A 33 -1.14 28.29 2.44
CA TYR A 33 -1.63 27.54 3.60
C TYR A 33 -1.73 26.04 3.26
N GLY A 34 -1.36 25.18 4.21
CA GLY A 34 -1.48 23.73 4.10
C GLY A 34 -0.13 22.99 3.95
N PRO A 35 0.19 22.04 4.85
CA PRO A 35 1.47 21.32 4.84
C PRO A 35 1.71 20.52 3.55
N HIS A 36 0.64 20.01 2.90
CA HIS A 36 0.71 19.27 1.64
C HIS A 36 1.25 20.11 0.46
N ARG A 37 1.17 21.45 0.52
CA ARG A 37 1.72 22.33 -0.52
C ARG A 37 3.20 22.64 -0.30
N LYS A 38 3.70 22.45 0.93
CA LYS A 38 5.09 22.64 1.35
C LYS A 38 5.89 21.33 1.43
N SER A 39 5.23 20.17 1.53
CA SER A 39 5.88 18.86 1.61
C SER A 39 6.80 18.55 0.42
N GLY A 40 6.55 19.16 -0.74
CA GLY A 40 7.44 19.09 -1.91
C GLY A 40 8.85 19.65 -1.68
N MET A 41 9.11 20.33 -0.56
CA MET A 41 10.46 20.79 -0.16
C MET A 41 11.30 19.71 0.53
N LEU A 42 10.66 18.71 1.16
CA LEU A 42 11.34 17.74 2.03
C LEU A 42 11.61 16.42 1.30
N ARG A 43 10.61 15.89 0.58
CA ARG A 43 10.72 14.62 -0.14
C ARG A 43 9.66 14.53 -1.22
N ASP A 44 10.04 13.97 -2.37
CA ASP A 44 9.08 13.67 -3.42
C ASP A 44 8.21 12.46 -3.04
N THR A 45 6.99 12.73 -2.57
CA THR A 45 5.96 11.72 -2.28
C THR A 45 4.95 11.57 -3.42
N THR A 46 5.32 11.97 -4.65
CA THR A 46 4.38 12.15 -5.76
C THR A 46 4.47 11.06 -6.82
N LEU A 47 3.33 10.67 -7.38
CA LEU A 47 3.30 9.79 -8.55
C LEU A 47 3.10 10.67 -9.80
N GLN A 48 4.20 11.01 -10.46
CA GLN A 48 4.16 11.90 -11.63
C GLN A 48 3.52 11.20 -12.85
N PRO A 49 2.86 11.95 -13.73
CA PRO A 49 2.38 11.41 -15.00
C PRO A 49 3.52 10.75 -15.79
N GLY A 50 3.30 9.52 -16.24
CA GLY A 50 4.29 8.76 -17.03
C GLY A 50 5.49 8.23 -16.24
N GLN A 51 5.59 8.50 -14.94
CA GLN A 51 6.68 7.97 -14.11
C GLN A 51 6.26 6.66 -13.42
N THR A 52 7.09 5.63 -13.56
CA THR A 52 6.95 4.39 -12.81
C THR A 52 7.61 4.52 -11.43
N ARG A 53 6.95 4.03 -10.38
CA ARG A 53 7.54 3.86 -9.05
C ARG A 53 7.57 2.39 -8.67
N ALA A 54 8.71 1.94 -8.16
CA ALA A 54 8.84 0.63 -7.53
C ALA A 54 8.64 0.77 -6.02
N GLU A 55 7.76 -0.06 -5.47
CA GLU A 55 7.52 -0.11 -4.02
C GLU A 55 7.77 -1.51 -3.50
N THR A 56 8.51 -1.57 -2.41
CA THR A 56 8.71 -2.80 -1.65
C THR A 56 7.68 -2.87 -0.53
N PHE A 57 7.07 -4.04 -0.38
CA PHE A 57 6.19 -4.41 0.72
C PHE A 57 6.72 -5.69 1.34
N GLU A 58 6.86 -5.72 2.66
CA GLU A 58 7.34 -6.88 3.39
C GLU A 58 6.16 -7.61 4.02
N ILE A 59 5.87 -8.82 3.54
CA ILE A 59 4.81 -9.66 4.08
C ILE A 59 5.45 -10.81 4.86
N LYS A 60 5.12 -10.93 6.14
CA LYS A 60 5.45 -12.12 6.92
C LYS A 60 4.39 -13.19 6.67
N PHE A 61 4.82 -14.36 6.25
CA PHE A 61 3.91 -15.51 6.14
C PHE A 61 3.44 -15.92 7.53
N PRO A 62 2.15 -16.31 7.70
CA PRO A 62 1.66 -16.76 8.99
C PRO A 62 2.39 -18.04 9.40
N TYR A 63 2.96 -18.04 10.60
CA TYR A 63 3.64 -19.19 11.20
C TYR A 63 3.07 -19.49 12.58
N GLU A 64 3.06 -20.76 12.95
CA GLU A 64 2.83 -21.23 14.31
C GLU A 64 4.14 -21.82 14.86
N ASP A 65 4.48 -21.45 16.08
CA ASP A 65 5.59 -22.06 16.82
C ASP A 65 5.06 -23.34 17.47
N MET A 66 5.51 -24.51 17.00
CA MET A 66 5.25 -25.79 17.65
C MET A 66 6.47 -26.23 18.45
N ASP A 67 6.26 -26.59 19.72
CA ASP A 67 7.27 -27.24 20.55
C ASP A 67 7.24 -28.75 20.28
N LYS A 68 8.24 -29.25 19.55
CA LYS A 68 8.56 -30.68 19.48
C LYS A 68 9.93 -30.88 20.12
N ASP A 69 10.01 -31.73 21.13
CA ASP A 69 11.26 -32.16 21.78
C ASP A 69 12.20 -31.00 22.21
N GLY A 70 11.66 -29.99 22.90
CA GLY A 70 12.46 -28.89 23.46
C GLY A 70 13.07 -27.93 22.44
N LYS A 71 12.74 -28.05 21.15
CA LYS A 71 13.13 -27.12 20.09
C LYS A 71 11.90 -26.45 19.48
N LYS A 72 11.88 -25.11 19.46
CA LYS A 72 10.85 -24.31 18.79
C LYS A 72 10.98 -24.46 17.28
N ILE A 73 10.03 -25.15 16.65
CA ILE A 73 9.95 -25.28 15.20
C ILE A 73 8.89 -24.31 14.69
N ARG A 74 9.29 -23.38 13.82
CA ARG A 74 8.37 -22.50 13.08
C ARG A 74 7.72 -23.28 11.94
N ASN A 75 6.42 -23.54 12.01
CA ASN A 75 5.67 -24.13 10.92
C ASN A 75 4.87 -23.06 10.17
N VAL A 76 5.02 -23.00 8.85
CA VAL A 76 4.31 -22.02 8.01
C VAL A 76 2.89 -22.53 7.74
N MET A 77 1.89 -21.83 8.26
CA MET A 77 0.47 -22.24 8.22
C MET A 77 -0.15 -22.12 6.82
N ALA A 78 0.29 -21.12 6.06
CA ALA A 78 -0.16 -20.91 4.68
C ALA A 78 1.05 -20.81 3.76
N LYS A 79 1.27 -21.85 2.94
CA LYS A 79 2.38 -21.89 1.97
C LYS A 79 2.10 -21.06 0.71
N GLU A 80 0.86 -20.61 0.54
CA GLU A 80 0.43 -19.82 -0.61
C GLU A 80 -0.35 -18.58 -0.16
N LEU A 81 -0.02 -17.44 -0.76
CA LEU A 81 -0.72 -16.16 -0.55
C LEU A 81 -1.10 -15.57 -1.90
N ASP A 82 -2.36 -15.13 -2.02
CA ASP A 82 -2.83 -14.32 -3.12
C ASP A 82 -2.63 -12.85 -2.74
N VAL A 83 -1.73 -12.17 -3.45
CA VAL A 83 -1.36 -10.77 -3.22
C VAL A 83 -2.07 -9.90 -4.26
N VAL A 84 -2.73 -8.84 -3.80
CA VAL A 84 -3.39 -7.84 -4.65
C VAL A 84 -2.81 -6.45 -4.37
N VAL A 85 -2.34 -5.80 -5.42
CA VAL A 85 -1.87 -4.41 -5.42
C VAL A 85 -2.86 -3.58 -6.22
N SER A 86 -3.58 -2.69 -5.53
CA SER A 86 -4.52 -1.76 -6.17
C SER A 86 -4.07 -0.32 -5.93
N LEU A 87 -4.04 0.47 -7.00
CA LEU A 87 -3.79 1.92 -7.01
C LEU A 87 -5.13 2.64 -7.16
N TRP A 88 -5.47 3.47 -6.17
CA TRP A 88 -6.71 4.22 -6.13
C TRP A 88 -6.44 5.72 -6.17
N HIS A 89 -7.26 6.45 -6.92
CA HIS A 89 -7.40 7.89 -6.79
C HIS A 89 -8.51 8.22 -5.78
N LEU A 90 -8.19 9.12 -4.86
CA LEU A 90 -9.09 9.58 -3.80
C LEU A 90 -9.15 11.12 -3.79
N PRO A 91 -10.32 11.71 -3.50
CA PRO A 91 -10.46 13.13 -3.27
C PRO A 91 -9.74 13.53 -1.98
N ALA A 92 -9.48 14.83 -1.83
CA ALA A 92 -8.84 15.37 -0.63
C ALA A 92 -9.63 14.98 0.63
N GLY A 93 -8.96 14.31 1.57
CA GLY A 93 -9.58 13.83 2.82
C GLY A 93 -10.43 12.56 2.67
N GLY A 94 -10.43 11.93 1.50
CA GLY A 94 -11.15 10.68 1.26
C GLY A 94 -10.50 9.49 1.94
N GLU A 95 -11.28 8.69 2.66
CA GLU A 95 -10.85 7.39 3.18
C GLU A 95 -11.24 6.27 2.20
N LEU A 96 -10.30 5.34 1.94
CA LEU A 96 -10.47 4.29 0.93
C LEU A 96 -11.69 3.39 1.21
N ASP A 97 -11.94 3.10 2.49
CA ASP A 97 -12.99 2.16 2.92
C ASP A 97 -14.38 2.79 2.94
N LYS A 98 -14.46 4.13 3.09
CA LYS A 98 -15.73 4.87 3.18
C LYS A 98 -16.28 5.33 1.83
N LEU A 99 -15.44 5.36 0.80
CA LEU A 99 -15.82 5.89 -0.52
C LEU A 99 -16.31 4.79 -1.46
N GLU A 100 -17.37 5.11 -2.22
CA GLU A 100 -17.89 4.25 -3.27
C GLU A 100 -17.05 4.36 -4.55
N ALA A 101 -16.78 3.20 -5.18
CA ALA A 101 -16.08 3.14 -6.45
C ALA A 101 -16.90 3.82 -7.56
N GLY A 102 -16.26 4.66 -8.37
CA GLY A 102 -16.88 5.39 -9.48
C GLY A 102 -17.59 6.69 -9.10
N LYS A 103 -17.82 6.95 -7.81
CA LYS A 103 -18.39 8.23 -7.33
C LYS A 103 -17.39 9.05 -6.54
N GLY A 104 -16.65 8.38 -5.65
CA GLY A 104 -15.72 9.03 -4.72
C GLY A 104 -14.32 8.43 -4.75
N LYS A 105 -14.15 7.19 -5.21
CA LYS A 105 -12.82 6.61 -5.46
C LYS A 105 -12.75 6.00 -6.85
N PHE A 106 -11.60 6.08 -7.49
CA PHE A 106 -11.39 5.56 -8.84
C PHE A 106 -10.22 4.60 -8.85
N LEU A 107 -10.42 3.39 -9.38
CA LEU A 107 -9.36 2.40 -9.53
C LEU A 107 -8.53 2.77 -10.77
N PHE A 108 -7.25 3.02 -10.58
CA PHE A 108 -6.33 3.35 -11.67
C PHE A 108 -5.57 2.12 -12.17
N HIS A 109 -5.21 1.24 -11.25
CA HIS A 109 -4.48 0.03 -11.58
C HIS A 109 -4.76 -1.05 -10.55
N GLU A 110 -4.87 -2.29 -11.01
CA GLU A 110 -4.88 -3.45 -10.13
C GLU A 110 -4.00 -4.54 -10.74
N SER A 111 -3.19 -5.17 -9.90
CA SER A 111 -2.47 -6.39 -10.25
C SER A 111 -2.57 -7.40 -9.12
N SER A 112 -2.73 -8.66 -9.50
CA SER A 112 -2.76 -9.78 -8.58
C SER A 112 -1.65 -10.77 -8.90
N ARG A 113 -1.06 -11.36 -7.85
CA ARG A 113 -0.02 -12.37 -7.99
C ARG A 113 -0.12 -13.38 -6.87
N ARG A 114 -0.09 -14.66 -7.24
CA ARG A 114 0.06 -15.75 -6.28
C ARG A 114 1.54 -15.93 -5.92
N VAL A 115 1.83 -15.97 -4.63
CA VAL A 115 3.19 -16.15 -4.09
C VAL A 115 3.21 -17.41 -3.25
N THR A 116 4.20 -18.28 -3.49
CA THR A 116 4.36 -19.55 -2.80
C THR A 116 5.73 -19.62 -2.12
N VAL A 117 5.79 -20.12 -0.89
CA VAL A 117 7.05 -20.37 -0.18
C VAL A 117 7.33 -21.88 -0.19
N LYS A 118 8.56 -22.25 -0.56
CA LYS A 118 9.04 -23.63 -0.55
C LYS A 118 9.39 -24.09 0.86
#